data_AF-A0A442BG52-F1
#
_entry.id   AF-A0A442BG52-F1
#
_cell.length_a   1.000
_cell.length_b   1.000
_cell.length_c   1.000
_cell.angle_alpha   90.00
_cell.angle_beta   90.00
_cell.angle_gamma   90.00
#
_symmetry.space_group_name_H-M   'P 1'
#
loop_
_entity.id
_entity.type
_entity.pdbx_description
1 polymer ?
#
loop_
_entity_poly.entity_id
_entity_poly.type
_entity_poly.pdbx_seq_one_letter_code
_entity_poly.pdbx_strand_id
1 'polypeptide(L)'
;MDTLIVRLGVALAIGLLVGLERGWRERDAPDRSRTAGIRTFGIAGLLGGLVAALAEALNAVSVLVAGFLAFAGIFAWYKAREAAHDEDFSVTTVIAGLAVFTLGALCVAGDFRVAAAGGAALVALLASREILHGLLKRLTWIELRSALVLAVMTAIVLPLLPDRAFDPWGGFNPREIWLLTVLMASISFAGYVAARVLGNARGLIVSALAGAVVSSTAVTLSLARTANALGNSLPFAGAASLAAMISILRVCLVVLILAPPVTAFIAIPALAAALTLGICGTIALAIRGRKPESPGAARNPFELVPLLIFALLFAAASTASAALAFQFKEQGLLASSAIAGAFDVDASVLSAIRLAKQSMPIETVGHAVLTALMANAIGRLSLAVFAGPVRFWLPLAGMTLTAAAAGYGAMLLR
;
A
#
# COMPACT_ATOMS: atom_id res chain seq x y z
N MET A 1 39.78 -30.39 -4.76
CA MET A 1 38.90 -31.28 -3.96
C MET A 1 38.23 -30.52 -2.83
N ASP A 2 38.93 -29.59 -2.17
CA ASP A 2 38.39 -28.76 -1.08
C ASP A 2 37.12 -27.97 -1.45
N THR A 3 37.03 -27.49 -2.70
CA THR A 3 35.86 -26.77 -3.20
C THR A 3 34.63 -27.66 -3.39
N LEU A 4 34.80 -28.94 -3.77
CA LEU A 4 33.68 -29.87 -3.94
C LEU A 4 33.10 -30.29 -2.59
N ILE A 5 33.95 -30.49 -1.58
CA ILE A 5 33.52 -30.79 -0.21
C ILE A 5 32.64 -29.65 0.33
N VAL A 6 33.06 -28.40 0.13
CA VAL A 6 32.26 -27.23 0.52
C VAL A 6 30.92 -27.20 -0.22
N ARG A 7 30.90 -27.41 -1.54
CA ARG A 7 29.66 -27.41 -2.35
C ARG A 7 28.68 -28.49 -1.92
N LEU A 8 29.16 -29.71 -1.68
CA LEU A 8 28.33 -30.83 -1.18
C LEU A 8 27.88 -30.59 0.26
N GLY A 9 28.72 -29.97 1.09
CA GLY A 9 28.36 -29.52 2.44
C GLY A 9 27.21 -28.50 2.43
N VAL A 10 27.25 -27.53 1.51
CA VAL A 10 26.16 -26.56 1.32
C VAL A 10 24.89 -27.26 0.80
N ALA A 11 25.01 -28.18 -0.15
CA ALA A 11 23.88 -28.96 -0.65
C ALA A 11 23.18 -29.77 0.47
N LEU A 12 23.96 -30.42 1.33
CA LEU A 12 23.47 -31.11 2.52
C LEU A 12 22.81 -30.14 3.50
N ALA A 13 23.44 -29.00 3.78
CA ALA A 13 22.92 -27.99 4.70
C ALA A 13 21.57 -27.42 4.23
N ILE A 14 21.41 -27.11 2.93
CA ILE A 14 20.13 -26.69 2.34
C ILE A 14 19.05 -27.76 2.60
N GLY A 15 19.37 -29.02 2.33
CA GLY A 15 18.45 -30.13 2.57
C GLY A 15 18.07 -30.29 4.04
N LEU A 16 19.03 -30.17 4.96
CA LEU A 16 18.78 -30.25 6.40
C LEU A 16 17.92 -29.10 6.91
N LEU A 17 18.13 -27.87 6.42
CA LEU A 17 17.32 -26.70 6.79
C LEU A 17 15.86 -26.85 6.34
N VAL A 18 15.64 -27.30 5.10
CA VAL A 18 14.28 -27.59 4.60
C VAL A 18 13.65 -28.73 5.39
N GLY A 19 14.42 -29.79 5.66
CA GLY A 19 13.95 -30.91 6.45
C GLY A 19 13.66 -30.56 7.92
N LEU A 20 14.31 -29.53 8.48
CA LEU A 20 14.02 -29.01 9.82
C LEU A 20 12.68 -28.30 9.87
N GLU A 21 12.36 -27.45 8.89
CA GLU A 21 11.03 -26.82 8.79
C GLU A 21 9.93 -27.87 8.67
N ARG A 22 10.15 -28.89 7.84
CA ARG A 22 9.19 -29.99 7.65
C ARG A 22 9.03 -30.85 8.90
N GLY A 23 10.14 -31.26 9.50
CA GLY A 23 10.14 -32.06 10.72
C GLY A 23 9.54 -31.32 11.93
N TRP A 24 9.77 -30.01 12.03
CA TRP A 24 9.14 -29.17 13.06
C TRP A 24 7.62 -29.16 12.93
N ARG A 25 7.12 -29.19 11.69
CA ARG A 25 5.69 -29.07 11.41
C ARG A 25 4.91 -30.38 11.57
N GLU A 26 5.57 -31.50 11.33
CA GLU A 26 5.00 -32.85 11.52
C GLU A 26 5.23 -33.37 12.95
N ARG A 27 5.73 -32.54 13.88
CA ARG A 27 6.10 -32.94 15.25
C ARG A 27 4.91 -33.40 16.10
N ASP A 28 3.71 -32.91 15.80
CA ASP A 28 2.47 -33.22 16.52
C ASP A 28 1.63 -34.26 15.75
N ALA A 29 2.13 -34.75 14.61
CA ALA A 29 1.50 -35.80 13.83
C ALA A 29 1.69 -37.18 14.51
N PRO A 30 0.69 -38.09 14.40
CA PRO A 30 0.70 -39.39 15.07
C PRO A 30 1.97 -40.20 14.77
N ASP A 31 2.44 -40.95 15.77
CA ASP A 31 3.60 -41.82 15.62
C ASP A 31 3.32 -42.86 14.52
N ARG A 32 4.03 -42.72 13.39
CA ARG A 32 4.00 -43.47 12.11
C ARG A 32 3.55 -42.69 10.86
N SER A 33 3.09 -41.44 10.98
CA SER A 33 2.83 -40.55 9.83
C SER A 33 3.98 -39.55 9.56
N ARG A 34 5.18 -39.82 10.12
CA ARG A 34 6.38 -38.97 9.99
C ARG A 34 7.36 -39.59 9.01
N THR A 35 7.39 -39.07 7.80
CA THR A 35 7.86 -39.83 6.62
C THR A 35 8.94 -39.09 5.85
N ALA A 36 8.89 -37.75 5.79
CA ALA A 36 9.91 -36.93 5.12
C ALA A 36 10.56 -35.93 6.09
N GLY A 37 11.34 -36.46 7.03
CA GLY A 37 12.01 -35.65 8.05
C GLY A 37 13.32 -35.02 7.59
N ILE A 38 14.03 -34.45 8.57
CA ILE A 38 15.34 -33.77 8.43
C ILE A 38 16.32 -34.57 7.56
N ARG A 39 16.37 -35.90 7.75
CA ARG A 39 17.28 -36.79 7.02
C ARG A 39 16.93 -36.93 5.55
N THR A 40 15.65 -37.07 5.20
CA THR A 40 15.21 -37.30 3.82
C THR A 40 15.55 -36.10 2.93
N PHE A 41 15.27 -34.88 3.40
CA PHE A 41 15.62 -33.67 2.64
C PHE A 41 17.13 -33.41 2.64
N GLY A 42 17.84 -33.68 3.74
CA GLY A 42 19.30 -33.62 3.78
C GLY A 42 19.94 -34.52 2.72
N ILE A 43 19.49 -35.78 2.64
CA ILE A 43 19.96 -36.75 1.65
C ILE A 43 19.54 -36.33 0.24
N ALA A 44 18.34 -35.80 0.04
CA ALA A 44 17.90 -35.33 -1.27
C ALA A 44 18.77 -34.19 -1.83
N GLY A 45 19.15 -33.23 -0.97
CA GLY A 45 20.04 -32.13 -1.34
C GLY A 45 21.45 -32.65 -1.68
N LEU A 46 21.98 -33.53 -0.84
CA LEU A 46 23.27 -34.18 -1.12
C LEU A 46 23.25 -35.01 -2.41
N LEU A 47 22.18 -35.77 -2.64
CA LEU A 47 21.99 -36.58 -3.85
C LEU A 47 21.99 -35.72 -5.11
N GLY A 48 21.30 -34.58 -5.09
CA GLY A 48 21.33 -33.61 -6.20
C GLY A 48 22.75 -33.14 -6.52
N GLY A 49 23.52 -32.79 -5.47
CA GLY A 49 24.92 -32.40 -5.64
C GLY A 49 25.81 -33.52 -6.15
N LEU A 50 25.64 -34.75 -5.66
CA LEU A 50 26.39 -35.92 -6.12
C LEU A 50 26.09 -36.26 -7.58
N VAL A 51 24.83 -36.22 -7.98
CA VAL A 51 24.41 -36.47 -9.37
C VAL A 51 25.00 -35.40 -10.30
N ALA A 52 25.00 -34.13 -9.89
CA ALA A 52 25.65 -33.06 -10.65
C ALA A 52 27.17 -33.24 -10.75
N ALA A 53 27.84 -33.63 -9.66
CA ALA A 53 29.27 -33.92 -9.67
C ALA A 53 29.61 -35.09 -10.60
N LEU A 54 28.76 -36.13 -10.62
CA LEU A 54 28.91 -37.28 -11.51
C LEU A 54 28.69 -36.89 -12.98
N ALA A 55 27.70 -36.04 -13.26
CA ALA A 55 27.44 -35.52 -14.59
C ALA A 55 28.62 -34.69 -15.13
N GLU A 56 29.24 -33.85 -14.30
CA GLU A 56 30.47 -33.12 -14.65
C GLU A 56 31.65 -34.06 -14.88
N ALA A 57 31.87 -35.03 -13.99
CA ALA A 57 32.98 -35.99 -14.10
C ALA A 57 32.89 -36.85 -15.37
N LEU A 58 31.67 -37.21 -15.78
CA LEU A 58 31.41 -38.01 -16.98
C LEU A 58 31.22 -37.16 -18.25
N ASN A 59 31.24 -35.83 -18.15
CA ASN A 59 30.86 -34.89 -19.22
C ASN A 59 29.50 -35.25 -19.87
N ALA A 60 28.55 -35.72 -19.07
CA ALA A 60 27.29 -36.28 -19.54
C ALA A 60 26.11 -35.63 -18.80
N VAL A 61 25.55 -34.56 -19.37
CA VAL A 61 24.38 -33.85 -18.84
C VAL A 61 23.15 -34.78 -18.71
N SER A 62 23.08 -35.84 -19.53
CA SER A 62 22.06 -36.88 -19.43
C SER A 62 21.99 -37.55 -18.06
N VAL A 63 23.11 -37.65 -17.34
CA VAL A 63 23.17 -38.22 -15.98
C VAL A 63 22.40 -37.34 -14.99
N LEU A 64 22.50 -36.01 -15.12
CA LEU A 64 21.76 -35.08 -14.28
C LEU A 64 20.26 -35.12 -14.56
N VAL A 65 19.88 -35.13 -15.85
CA VAL A 65 18.47 -35.23 -16.25
C VAL A 65 17.86 -36.56 -15.81
N ALA A 66 18.56 -37.68 -16.05
CA ALA A 66 18.11 -39.00 -15.64
C ALA A 66 18.02 -39.12 -14.11
N GLY A 67 19.01 -38.60 -13.38
CA GLY A 67 18.99 -38.58 -11.92
C GLY A 67 17.85 -37.75 -11.35
N PHE A 68 17.57 -36.57 -11.93
CA PHE A 68 16.42 -35.74 -11.55
C PHE A 68 15.10 -36.45 -11.81
N LEU A 69 14.90 -37.03 -13.00
CA LEU A 69 13.66 -37.75 -13.35
C LEU A 69 13.46 -38.99 -12.48
N ALA A 70 14.52 -39.74 -12.21
CA ALA A 70 14.47 -40.90 -11.32
C ALA A 70 14.11 -40.49 -9.89
N PHE A 71 14.77 -39.47 -9.34
CA PHE A 71 14.44 -38.92 -8.03
C PHE A 71 13.00 -38.42 -7.99
N ALA A 72 12.57 -37.64 -8.99
CA ALA A 72 11.23 -37.09 -9.08
C ALA A 72 10.17 -38.18 -9.12
N GLY A 73 10.37 -39.22 -9.94
CA GLY A 73 9.46 -40.35 -10.06
C GLY A 73 9.34 -41.14 -8.75
N ILE A 74 10.47 -41.50 -8.14
CA ILE A 74 10.49 -42.26 -6.88
C ILE A 74 9.87 -41.44 -5.75
N PHE A 75 10.26 -40.17 -5.62
CA PHE A 75 9.77 -39.30 -4.55
C PHE A 75 8.26 -39.02 -4.70
N ALA A 76 7.79 -38.71 -5.91
CA ALA A 76 6.38 -38.49 -6.18
C ALA A 76 5.55 -39.77 -5.95
N TRP A 77 6.05 -40.93 -6.38
CA TRP A 77 5.35 -42.21 -6.18
C TRP A 77 5.21 -42.57 -4.70
N TYR A 78 6.27 -42.41 -3.91
CA TYR A 78 6.22 -42.66 -2.47
C TYR A 78 5.26 -41.69 -1.76
N LYS A 79 5.36 -40.38 -2.06
CA LYS A 79 4.44 -39.37 -1.50
C LYS A 79 2.99 -39.56 -1.95
N ALA A 80 2.74 -40.07 -3.16
CA ALA A 80 1.38 -40.35 -3.63
C ALA A 80 0.74 -41.53 -2.86
N ARG A 81 1.52 -42.59 -2.58
CA ARG A 81 1.06 -43.70 -1.72
C ARG A 81 0.80 -43.24 -0.29
N GLU A 82 1.66 -42.37 0.23
CA GLU A 82 1.52 -41.80 1.57
C GLU A 82 0.28 -40.90 1.67
N ALA A 83 0.05 -40.01 0.70
CA ALA A 83 -1.14 -39.16 0.67
C ALA A 83 -2.45 -39.97 0.60
N ALA A 84 -2.43 -41.12 -0.08
CA ALA A 84 -3.57 -42.04 -0.12
C ALA A 84 -3.79 -42.79 1.21
N HIS A 85 -2.75 -42.95 2.04
CA HIS A 85 -2.83 -43.62 3.33
C HIS A 85 -3.20 -42.65 4.47
N ASP A 86 -2.67 -41.43 4.43
CA ASP A 86 -2.81 -40.44 5.49
C ASP A 86 -3.94 -39.41 5.22
N GLU A 87 -4.65 -39.56 4.10
CA GLU A 87 -5.69 -38.62 3.58
C GLU A 87 -5.23 -37.15 3.45
N ASP A 88 -3.91 -36.89 3.49
CA ASP A 88 -3.32 -35.56 3.35
C ASP A 88 -2.65 -35.37 1.98
N PHE A 89 -3.35 -34.68 1.09
CA PHE A 89 -2.90 -34.41 -0.28
C PHE A 89 -2.12 -33.09 -0.37
N SER A 90 -0.89 -33.08 0.15
CA SER A 90 -0.01 -31.90 0.08
C SER A 90 1.01 -31.97 -1.06
N VAL A 91 0.71 -31.28 -2.17
CA VAL A 91 1.62 -31.15 -3.33
C VAL A 91 2.90 -30.39 -2.97
N THR A 92 2.85 -29.50 -1.98
CA THR A 92 3.98 -28.66 -1.58
C THR A 92 5.19 -29.47 -1.11
N THR A 93 4.98 -30.62 -0.49
CA THR A 93 6.08 -31.48 -0.02
C THR A 93 6.82 -32.12 -1.19
N VAL A 94 6.11 -32.53 -2.24
CA VAL A 94 6.70 -33.05 -3.49
C VAL A 94 7.53 -31.96 -4.16
N ILE A 95 6.96 -30.76 -4.35
CA ILE A 95 7.66 -29.63 -4.97
C ILE A 95 8.90 -29.23 -4.16
N ALA A 96 8.81 -29.19 -2.83
CA ALA A 96 9.95 -28.89 -1.97
C ALA A 96 11.08 -29.92 -2.12
N GLY A 97 10.76 -31.22 -2.25
CA GLY A 97 11.75 -32.27 -2.46
C GLY A 97 12.50 -32.11 -3.78
N LEU A 98 11.76 -31.83 -4.86
CA LEU A 98 12.32 -31.52 -6.18
C LEU A 98 13.20 -30.27 -6.15
N ALA A 99 12.76 -29.23 -5.44
CA ALA A 99 13.53 -27.99 -5.30
C ALA A 99 14.83 -28.23 -4.52
N VAL A 100 14.81 -29.01 -3.44
CA VAL A 100 16.01 -29.36 -2.66
C VAL A 100 17.02 -30.14 -3.49
N PHE A 101 16.57 -31.13 -4.28
CA PHE A 101 17.45 -31.83 -5.21
C PHE A 101 18.08 -30.86 -6.22
N THR A 102 17.26 -29.99 -6.82
CA THR A 102 17.71 -29.03 -7.82
C THR A 102 18.71 -28.03 -7.26
N LEU A 103 18.46 -27.51 -6.05
CA LEU A 103 19.38 -26.61 -5.35
C LEU A 103 20.68 -27.32 -4.97
N GLY A 104 20.60 -28.59 -4.58
CA GLY A 104 21.78 -29.43 -4.34
C GLY A 104 22.63 -29.61 -5.60
N ALA A 105 22.00 -29.86 -6.74
CA ALA A 105 22.68 -29.91 -8.03
C ALA A 105 23.30 -28.56 -8.42
N LEU A 106 22.60 -27.45 -8.17
CA LEU A 106 23.06 -26.09 -8.43
C LEU A 106 24.30 -25.71 -7.60
N CYS A 107 24.47 -26.27 -6.39
CA CYS A 107 25.69 -26.08 -5.61
C CYS A 107 26.95 -26.56 -6.35
N VAL A 108 26.82 -27.60 -7.18
CA VAL A 108 27.94 -28.20 -7.91
C VAL A 108 28.05 -27.61 -9.31
N ALA A 109 26.95 -27.62 -10.08
CA ALA A 109 26.90 -27.17 -11.47
C ALA A 109 26.90 -25.64 -11.66
N GLY A 110 26.68 -24.87 -10.58
CA GLY A 110 26.57 -23.41 -10.64
C GLY A 110 27.21 -22.71 -9.43
N ASP A 111 26.65 -21.56 -9.05
CA ASP A 111 27.11 -20.79 -7.90
C ASP A 111 26.44 -21.29 -6.60
N PHE A 112 27.23 -21.88 -5.70
CA PHE A 112 26.79 -22.35 -4.40
C PHE A 112 26.20 -21.23 -3.51
N ARG A 113 26.55 -19.96 -3.74
CA ARG A 113 25.95 -18.81 -3.05
C ARG A 113 24.51 -18.58 -3.49
N VAL A 114 24.24 -18.70 -4.79
CA VAL A 114 22.89 -18.62 -5.35
C VAL A 114 22.04 -19.79 -4.87
N ALA A 115 22.61 -21.00 -4.82
CA ALA A 115 21.95 -22.17 -4.27
C ALA A 115 21.63 -22.00 -2.77
N ALA A 116 22.56 -21.48 -1.97
CA ALA A 116 22.34 -21.19 -0.56
C ALA A 116 21.25 -20.13 -0.34
N ALA A 117 21.27 -19.03 -1.11
CA ALA A 117 20.22 -18.00 -1.07
C ALA A 117 18.85 -18.56 -1.48
N GLY A 118 18.80 -19.39 -2.53
CA GLY A 118 17.59 -20.09 -2.97
C GLY A 118 17.07 -21.07 -1.92
N GLY A 119 17.96 -21.81 -1.25
CA GLY A 119 17.61 -22.71 -0.14
C GLY A 119 17.05 -21.96 1.06
N ALA A 120 17.67 -20.84 1.45
CA ALA A 120 17.17 -19.98 2.52
C ALA A 120 15.80 -19.38 2.17
N ALA A 121 15.62 -18.90 0.93
CA ALA A 121 14.34 -18.38 0.44
C ALA A 121 13.25 -19.44 0.43
N LEU A 122 13.58 -20.67 0.01
CA LEU A 122 12.66 -21.81 0.06
C LEU A 122 12.22 -22.09 1.50
N VAL A 123 13.16 -22.22 2.45
CA VAL A 123 12.83 -22.45 3.87
C VAL A 123 11.95 -21.33 4.42
N ALA A 124 12.30 -20.07 4.15
CA ALA A 124 11.52 -18.92 4.59
C ALA A 124 10.08 -18.95 4.04
N LEU A 125 9.91 -19.30 2.76
CA LEU A 125 8.60 -19.44 2.14
C LEU A 125 7.78 -20.55 2.81
N LEU A 126 8.39 -21.71 3.09
CA LEU A 126 7.71 -22.82 3.72
C LEU A 126 7.31 -22.50 5.17
N ALA A 127 8.22 -21.90 5.95
CA ALA A 127 7.98 -21.47 7.32
C ALA A 127 6.88 -20.39 7.42
N SER A 128 6.71 -19.56 6.38
CA SER A 128 5.70 -18.49 6.37
C SER A 128 4.25 -18.97 6.25
N ARG A 129 4.00 -20.27 6.02
CA ARG A 129 2.64 -20.77 5.73
C ARG A 129 1.60 -20.39 6.79
N GLU A 130 1.91 -20.56 8.07
CA GLU A 130 0.94 -20.28 9.15
C GLU A 130 0.60 -18.80 9.22
N ILE A 131 1.59 -17.94 9.03
CA ILE A 131 1.40 -16.49 8.95
C ILE A 131 0.51 -16.17 7.74
N LEU A 132 0.81 -16.72 6.57
CA LEU A 132 0.02 -16.53 5.35
C LEU A 132 -1.43 -17.02 5.51
N HIS A 133 -1.64 -18.21 6.10
CA HIS A 133 -2.98 -18.74 6.37
C HIS A 133 -3.72 -17.92 7.44
N GLY A 134 -3.02 -17.49 8.48
CA GLY A 134 -3.58 -16.64 9.53
C GLY A 134 -4.01 -15.27 8.97
N LEU A 135 -3.20 -14.68 8.10
CA LEU A 135 -3.54 -13.46 7.36
C LEU A 135 -4.75 -13.68 6.46
N LEU A 136 -4.77 -14.75 5.67
CA LEU A 136 -5.91 -15.10 4.80
C LEU A 136 -7.22 -15.28 5.59
N LYS A 137 -7.17 -15.92 6.77
CA LYS A 137 -8.36 -16.07 7.64
C LYS A 137 -8.86 -14.75 8.23
N ARG A 138 -8.00 -13.73 8.34
CA ARG A 138 -8.35 -12.40 8.89
C ARG A 138 -8.74 -11.41 7.79
N LEU A 139 -8.36 -11.64 6.54
CA LEU A 139 -8.73 -10.79 5.41
C LEU A 139 -10.19 -11.01 5.01
N THR A 140 -10.90 -9.92 4.77
CA THR A 140 -12.19 -9.94 4.10
C THR A 140 -11.99 -10.00 2.58
N TRP A 141 -13.02 -10.44 1.86
CA TRP A 141 -13.02 -10.43 0.39
C TRP A 141 -12.75 -9.04 -0.20
N ILE A 142 -13.29 -8.00 0.43
CA ILE A 142 -13.11 -6.60 0.03
C ILE A 142 -11.64 -6.18 0.11
N GLU A 143 -10.95 -6.55 1.18
CA GLU A 143 -9.53 -6.24 1.36
C GLU A 143 -8.63 -7.03 0.43
N LEU A 144 -8.90 -8.31 0.25
CA LEU A 144 -8.16 -9.16 -0.69
C LEU A 144 -8.29 -8.60 -2.11
N ARG A 145 -9.52 -8.26 -2.52
CA ARG A 145 -9.79 -7.63 -3.81
C ARG A 145 -9.04 -6.29 -3.94
N SER A 146 -9.04 -5.46 -2.90
CA SER A 146 -8.36 -4.16 -2.89
C SER A 146 -6.84 -4.30 -3.06
N ALA A 147 -6.23 -5.24 -2.31
CA ALA A 147 -4.81 -5.55 -2.40
C ALA A 147 -4.43 -6.13 -3.77
N LEU A 148 -5.25 -7.03 -4.32
CA LEU A 148 -5.05 -7.59 -5.66
C LEU A 148 -5.16 -6.52 -6.75
N VAL A 149 -6.13 -5.63 -6.68
CA VAL A 149 -6.25 -4.51 -7.63
C VAL A 149 -5.00 -3.63 -7.55
N LEU A 150 -4.59 -3.22 -6.35
CA LEU A 150 -3.38 -2.41 -6.16
C LEU A 150 -2.12 -3.11 -6.71
N ALA A 151 -2.00 -4.42 -6.50
CA ALA A 151 -0.92 -5.24 -7.05
C ALA A 151 -0.96 -5.28 -8.58
N VAL A 152 -2.12 -5.49 -9.21
CA VAL A 152 -2.29 -5.46 -10.67
C VAL A 152 -1.95 -4.08 -11.24
N MET A 153 -2.43 -3.01 -10.60
CA MET A 153 -2.12 -1.65 -11.02
C MET A 153 -0.61 -1.35 -11.01
N THR A 154 0.10 -1.88 -10.00
CA THR A 154 1.53 -1.61 -9.79
C THR A 154 2.43 -2.54 -10.61
N ALA A 155 2.15 -3.84 -10.61
CA ALA A 155 3.04 -4.86 -11.19
C ALA A 155 2.73 -5.13 -12.68
N ILE A 156 1.51 -4.86 -13.14
CA ILE A 156 1.09 -5.13 -14.53
C ILE A 156 0.86 -3.84 -15.29
N VAL A 157 -0.03 -2.97 -14.80
CA VAL A 157 -0.43 -1.78 -15.58
C VAL A 157 0.68 -0.74 -15.65
N LEU A 158 1.29 -0.39 -14.52
CA LEU A 158 2.36 0.62 -14.46
C LEU A 158 3.55 0.36 -15.41
N PRO A 159 4.13 -0.85 -15.52
CA PRO A 159 5.22 -1.09 -16.47
C PRO A 159 4.79 -1.12 -17.94
N LEU A 160 3.50 -1.34 -18.22
CA LEU A 160 2.96 -1.33 -19.60
C LEU A 160 2.68 0.08 -20.11
N LEU A 161 2.57 1.07 -19.22
CA LEU A 161 2.25 2.44 -19.61
C LEU A 161 3.47 3.18 -20.18
N PRO A 162 3.28 3.90 -21.30
CA PRO A 162 4.37 4.63 -21.94
C PRO A 162 4.80 5.83 -21.10
N ASP A 163 6.11 5.97 -20.93
CA ASP A 163 6.72 7.08 -20.18
C ASP A 163 7.01 8.28 -21.09
N ARG A 164 5.95 8.86 -21.64
CA ARG A 164 6.04 10.08 -22.44
C ARG A 164 4.75 10.86 -22.35
N ALA A 165 4.86 12.19 -22.39
CA ALA A 165 3.69 13.04 -22.51
C ALA A 165 3.02 12.83 -23.88
N PHE A 166 1.69 12.70 -23.90
CA PHE A 166 0.93 12.62 -25.16
C PHE A 166 0.36 13.98 -25.61
N ASP A 167 0.39 14.98 -24.73
CA ASP A 167 -0.10 16.32 -25.01
C ASP A 167 1.04 17.31 -25.34
N PRO A 168 0.75 18.39 -26.09
CA PRO A 168 1.76 19.38 -26.46
C PRO A 168 2.38 20.14 -25.28
N TRP A 169 1.67 20.26 -24.16
CA TRP A 169 2.10 21.04 -22.99
C TRP A 169 2.88 20.21 -21.97
N GLY A 170 3.03 18.90 -22.19
CA GLY A 170 3.68 18.00 -21.24
C GLY A 170 2.83 17.67 -20.00
N GLY A 171 1.56 18.06 -19.99
CA GLY A 171 0.61 17.92 -18.88
C GLY A 171 -0.07 16.57 -18.75
N PHE A 172 0.09 15.64 -19.69
CA PHE A 172 -0.51 14.31 -19.70
C PHE A 172 0.55 13.24 -20.00
N ASN A 173 1.23 12.73 -18.97
CA ASN A 173 2.05 11.53 -19.03
C ASN A 173 1.28 10.36 -18.40
N PRO A 174 0.86 9.33 -19.16
CA PRO A 174 0.09 8.22 -18.64
C PRO A 174 0.78 7.47 -17.49
N ARG A 175 2.09 7.23 -17.60
CA ARG A 175 2.85 6.50 -16.59
C ARG A 175 2.95 7.29 -15.28
N GLU A 176 3.22 8.59 -15.35
CA GLU A 176 3.26 9.45 -14.15
C GLU A 176 1.89 9.60 -13.50
N ILE A 177 0.84 9.83 -14.29
CA ILE A 177 -0.53 9.94 -13.78
C ILE A 177 -0.93 8.66 -13.05
N TRP A 178 -0.60 7.52 -13.63
CA TRP A 178 -0.90 6.22 -13.04
C TRP A 178 -0.06 5.93 -11.80
N LEU A 179 1.24 6.26 -11.81
CA LEU A 179 2.13 6.10 -10.65
C LEU A 179 1.61 6.87 -9.45
N LEU A 180 1.23 8.14 -9.65
CA LEU A 180 0.72 8.99 -8.58
C LEU A 180 -0.68 8.55 -8.13
N THR A 181 -1.50 8.02 -9.04
CA THR A 181 -2.76 7.35 -8.70
C THR A 181 -2.51 6.15 -7.79
N VAL A 182 -1.56 5.28 -8.13
CA VAL A 182 -1.18 4.11 -7.30
C VAL A 182 -0.65 4.55 -5.93
N LEU A 183 0.15 5.62 -5.87
CA LEU A 183 0.64 6.17 -4.62
C LEU A 183 -0.51 6.61 -3.70
N MET A 184 -1.46 7.40 -4.24
CA MET A 184 -2.62 7.86 -3.48
C MET A 184 -3.49 6.69 -3.02
N ALA A 185 -3.72 5.72 -3.90
CA ALA A 185 -4.46 4.51 -3.58
C ALA A 185 -3.80 3.70 -2.46
N SER A 186 -2.47 3.61 -2.47
CA SER A 186 -1.68 2.93 -1.44
C SER A 186 -1.80 3.62 -0.08
N ILE A 187 -1.75 4.96 -0.05
CA ILE A 187 -1.93 5.75 1.18
C ILE A 187 -3.35 5.54 1.74
N SER A 188 -4.38 5.57 0.90
CA SER A 188 -5.77 5.31 1.31
C SER A 188 -5.96 3.89 1.83
N PHE A 189 -5.38 2.89 1.16
CA PHE A 189 -5.45 1.49 1.61
C PHE A 189 -4.71 1.27 2.93
N ALA A 190 -3.51 1.83 3.09
CA ALA A 190 -2.78 1.80 4.36
C ALA A 190 -3.57 2.48 5.49
N GLY A 191 -4.20 3.61 5.18
CA GLY A 191 -5.13 4.30 6.07
C GLY A 191 -6.29 3.43 6.54
N TYR A 192 -6.92 2.72 5.61
CA TYR A 192 -7.98 1.76 5.93
C TYR A 192 -7.48 0.60 6.79
N VAL A 193 -6.31 0.02 6.48
CA VAL A 193 -5.75 -1.10 7.27
C VAL A 193 -5.41 -0.64 8.69
N ALA A 194 -4.76 0.52 8.86
CA ALA A 194 -4.54 1.12 10.17
C ALA A 194 -5.87 1.33 10.91
N ALA A 195 -6.84 1.88 10.19
CA ALA A 195 -8.21 2.04 10.65
C ALA A 195 -8.96 0.73 10.89
N ARG A 196 -8.48 -0.44 10.50
CA ARG A 196 -9.09 -1.72 10.87
C ARG A 196 -8.39 -2.33 12.07
N VAL A 197 -7.06 -2.28 12.10
CA VAL A 197 -6.22 -2.82 13.17
C VAL A 197 -6.52 -2.19 14.53
N LEU A 198 -6.83 -0.89 14.59
CA LEU A 198 -7.23 -0.21 15.83
C LEU A 198 -8.61 -0.69 16.41
N GLY A 199 -9.25 -1.73 15.85
CA GLY A 199 -10.44 -2.43 16.38
C GLY A 199 -11.82 -1.74 16.25
N ASN A 200 -12.89 -2.48 16.60
CA ASN A 200 -14.32 -2.12 16.55
C ASN A 200 -14.83 -1.28 17.75
N ALA A 201 -13.97 -0.86 18.68
CA ALA A 201 -14.36 -0.13 19.90
C ALA A 201 -14.64 1.37 19.67
N ARG A 202 -15.09 1.78 18.48
CA ARG A 202 -14.83 3.12 17.97
C ARG A 202 -16.04 4.04 17.97
N GLY A 203 -16.01 4.97 18.93
CA GLY A 203 -16.82 6.19 18.87
C GLY A 203 -16.47 7.08 17.66
N LEU A 204 -17.31 8.09 17.43
CA LEU A 204 -17.30 9.01 16.29
C LEU A 204 -15.91 9.49 15.80
N ILE A 205 -14.97 9.73 16.73
CA ILE A 205 -13.64 10.26 16.41
C ILE A 205 -12.85 9.28 15.56
N VAL A 206 -12.78 8.02 16.00
CA VAL A 206 -11.89 7.06 15.37
C VAL A 206 -12.46 6.59 14.02
N SER A 207 -13.78 6.60 13.84
CA SER A 207 -14.42 6.34 12.53
C SER A 207 -14.25 7.52 11.56
N ALA A 208 -14.39 8.76 12.05
CA ALA A 208 -14.16 9.95 11.23
C ALA A 208 -12.69 10.05 10.81
N LEU A 209 -11.75 9.85 11.72
CA LEU A 209 -10.32 9.88 11.41
C LEU A 209 -9.95 8.78 10.40
N ALA A 210 -10.37 7.54 10.67
CA ALA A 210 -10.19 6.40 9.77
C ALA A 210 -10.70 6.65 8.35
N GLY A 211 -11.97 7.06 8.24
CA GLY A 211 -12.59 7.35 6.96
C GLY A 211 -11.92 8.53 6.27
N ALA A 212 -11.41 9.50 7.01
CA ALA A 212 -10.73 10.67 6.46
C ALA A 212 -9.36 10.35 5.87
N VAL A 213 -8.73 9.21 6.20
CA VAL A 213 -7.54 8.71 5.49
C VAL A 213 -7.90 8.08 4.14
N VAL A 214 -9.15 7.64 3.97
CA VAL A 214 -9.66 7.20 2.66
C VAL A 214 -10.15 8.41 1.88
N SER A 215 -11.17 9.11 2.38
CA SER A 215 -11.74 10.32 1.75
C SER A 215 -12.30 11.27 2.81
N SER A 216 -11.60 12.40 3.02
CA SER A 216 -12.06 13.43 3.95
C SER A 216 -13.38 14.06 3.49
N THR A 217 -13.57 14.24 2.18
CA THR A 217 -14.80 14.79 1.58
C THR A 217 -16.02 13.90 1.81
N ALA A 218 -15.87 12.58 1.60
CA ALA A 218 -16.96 11.64 1.85
C ALA A 218 -17.34 11.59 3.33
N VAL A 219 -16.35 11.68 4.24
CA VAL A 219 -16.59 11.76 5.68
C VAL A 219 -17.34 13.04 6.05
N THR A 220 -16.93 14.21 5.56
CA THR A 220 -17.64 15.48 5.81
C THR A 220 -19.09 15.41 5.37
N LEU A 221 -19.36 14.87 4.17
CA LEU A 221 -20.72 14.72 3.65
C LEU A 221 -21.57 13.74 4.48
N SER A 222 -20.98 12.60 4.87
CA SER A 222 -21.64 11.61 5.73
C SER A 222 -22.00 12.19 7.11
N LEU A 223 -21.06 12.92 7.72
CA LEU A 223 -21.27 13.61 9.00
C LEU A 223 -22.33 14.71 8.88
N ALA A 224 -22.36 15.45 7.77
CA ALA A 224 -23.38 16.47 7.51
C ALA A 224 -24.80 15.88 7.46
N ARG A 225 -24.97 14.79 6.70
CA ARG A 225 -26.26 14.07 6.59
C ARG A 225 -26.69 13.48 7.93
N THR A 226 -25.75 12.89 8.67
CA THR A 226 -26.00 12.31 9.99
C THR A 226 -26.39 13.38 11.01
N ALA A 227 -25.73 14.55 10.97
CA ALA A 227 -26.07 15.70 11.80
C ALA A 227 -27.48 16.25 11.50
N ASN A 228 -27.94 16.13 10.25
CA ASN A 228 -29.30 16.49 9.85
C ASN A 228 -30.34 15.52 10.43
N ALA A 229 -30.03 14.22 10.45
CA ALA A 229 -30.94 13.19 10.96
C ALA A 229 -31.05 13.18 12.51
N LEU A 230 -29.95 13.39 13.23
CA LEU A 230 -29.88 13.20 14.69
C LEU A 230 -30.03 14.50 15.52
N GLY A 231 -30.10 15.67 14.88
CA GLY A 231 -30.31 16.97 15.54
C GLY A 231 -29.18 17.49 16.45
N ASN A 232 -28.15 16.69 16.73
CA ASN A 232 -26.97 17.09 17.51
C ASN A 232 -25.75 17.33 16.61
N SER A 233 -25.59 18.56 16.12
CA SER A 233 -24.67 18.86 15.01
C SER A 233 -23.22 19.19 15.39
N LEU A 234 -22.95 19.65 16.62
CA LEU A 234 -21.63 20.15 17.02
C LEU A 234 -20.54 19.05 17.07
N PRO A 235 -20.78 17.84 17.63
CA PRO A 235 -19.79 16.76 17.62
C PRO A 235 -19.45 16.29 16.20
N PHE A 236 -20.43 16.27 15.29
CA PHE A 236 -20.21 15.93 13.89
C PHE A 236 -19.40 17.01 13.17
N ALA A 237 -19.62 18.30 13.48
CA ALA A 237 -18.78 19.38 12.96
C ALA A 237 -17.33 19.28 13.48
N GLY A 238 -17.15 18.93 14.76
CA GLY A 238 -15.83 18.66 15.32
C GLY A 238 -15.12 17.47 14.66
N ALA A 239 -15.85 16.37 14.41
CA ALA A 239 -15.34 15.22 13.66
C ALA A 239 -14.99 15.56 12.20
N ALA A 240 -15.77 16.44 11.56
CA ALA A 240 -15.48 16.93 10.21
C ALA A 240 -14.23 17.84 10.19
N SER A 241 -14.01 18.65 11.23
CA SER A 241 -12.78 19.43 11.43
C SER A 241 -11.55 18.53 11.57
N LEU A 242 -11.67 17.45 12.36
CA LEU A 242 -10.61 16.44 12.48
C LEU A 242 -10.33 15.70 11.16
N ALA A 243 -11.37 15.39 10.38
CA ALA A 243 -11.22 14.86 9.03
C ALA A 243 -10.48 15.84 8.11
N ALA A 244 -10.72 17.15 8.28
CA ALA A 244 -10.03 18.18 7.54
C ALA A 244 -8.55 18.30 7.89
N MET A 245 -8.20 18.19 9.17
CA MET A 245 -6.82 18.08 9.65
C MET A 245 -6.08 16.91 8.99
N ILE A 246 -6.66 15.71 8.95
CA ILE A 246 -6.04 14.55 8.29
C ILE A 246 -5.75 14.81 6.82
N SER A 247 -6.66 15.47 6.11
CA SER A 247 -6.47 15.81 4.70
C SER A 247 -5.22 16.69 4.51
N ILE A 248 -5.01 17.68 5.38
CA ILE A 248 -3.83 18.55 5.32
C ILE A 248 -2.57 17.75 5.64
N LEU A 249 -2.59 16.92 6.69
CA LEU A 249 -1.45 16.08 7.07
C LEU A 249 -1.06 15.10 5.94
N ARG A 250 -2.04 14.55 5.23
CA ARG A 250 -1.81 13.70 4.05
C ARG A 250 -1.12 14.48 2.94
N VAL A 251 -1.60 15.67 2.62
CA VAL A 251 -0.99 16.54 1.61
C VAL A 251 0.47 16.86 1.98
N CYS A 252 0.74 17.21 3.24
CA CYS A 252 2.10 17.45 3.73
C CYS A 252 2.99 16.22 3.55
N LEU A 253 2.50 15.02 3.85
CA LEU A 253 3.24 13.77 3.67
C LEU A 253 3.55 13.52 2.18
N VAL A 254 2.58 13.73 1.29
CA VAL A 254 2.76 13.56 -0.16
C VAL A 254 3.80 14.54 -0.70
N VAL A 255 3.72 15.82 -0.30
CA VAL A 255 4.69 16.85 -0.71
C VAL A 255 6.08 16.53 -0.16
N LEU A 256 6.19 16.04 1.07
CA LEU A 256 7.47 15.60 1.66
C LEU A 256 8.14 14.49 0.85
N ILE A 257 7.36 13.51 0.39
CA ILE A 257 7.89 12.38 -0.39
C ILE A 257 8.27 12.81 -1.82
N LEU A 258 7.46 13.65 -2.46
CA LEU A 258 7.59 13.95 -3.89
C LEU A 258 8.38 15.22 -4.21
N ALA A 259 8.36 16.22 -3.33
CA ALA A 259 9.03 17.50 -3.49
C ALA A 259 9.52 18.06 -2.13
N PRO A 260 10.57 17.45 -1.53
CA PRO A 260 11.13 17.91 -0.26
C PRO A 260 11.41 19.42 -0.18
N PRO A 261 11.92 20.09 -1.23
CA PRO A 261 12.16 21.54 -1.19
C PRO A 261 10.89 22.38 -0.99
N VAL A 262 9.77 21.97 -1.59
CA VAL A 262 8.46 22.66 -1.46
C VAL A 262 7.91 22.48 -0.04
N THR A 263 8.24 21.36 0.61
CA THR A 263 7.78 21.06 1.98
C THR A 263 8.21 22.12 2.96
N ALA A 264 9.47 22.59 2.85
CA ALA A 264 9.95 23.66 3.70
C ALA A 264 9.05 24.89 3.60
N PHE A 265 8.60 25.26 2.40
CA PHE A 265 7.72 26.41 2.15
C PHE A 265 6.32 26.23 2.75
N ILE A 266 5.69 25.07 2.58
CA ILE A 266 4.30 24.86 2.99
C ILE A 266 4.14 24.39 4.45
N ALA A 267 5.18 23.85 5.08
CA ALA A 267 5.07 23.14 6.35
C ALA A 267 4.47 24.00 7.47
N ILE A 268 5.00 25.21 7.67
CA ILE A 268 4.55 26.11 8.74
C ILE A 268 3.06 26.50 8.57
N PRO A 269 2.63 27.09 7.44
CA PRO A 269 1.22 27.48 7.27
C PRO A 269 0.26 26.28 7.28
N ALA A 270 0.64 25.14 6.67
CA ALA A 270 -0.21 23.96 6.63
C ALA A 270 -0.35 23.30 8.01
N LEU A 271 0.74 23.16 8.77
CA LEU A 271 0.70 22.58 10.12
C LEU A 271 -0.03 23.50 11.10
N ALA A 272 0.12 24.82 10.98
CA ALA A 272 -0.67 25.77 11.78
C ALA A 272 -2.17 25.57 11.56
N ALA A 273 -2.62 25.52 10.29
CA ALA A 273 -4.01 25.25 9.96
C ALA A 273 -4.48 23.88 10.46
N ALA A 274 -3.66 22.83 10.30
CA ALA A 274 -3.97 21.48 10.77
C ALA A 274 -4.13 21.43 12.30
N LEU A 275 -3.22 22.08 13.04
CA LEU A 275 -3.27 22.17 14.50
C LEU A 275 -4.53 22.91 14.96
N THR A 276 -4.88 24.03 14.33
CA THR A 276 -6.11 24.76 14.64
C THR A 276 -7.36 23.91 14.42
N LEU A 277 -7.46 23.21 13.28
CA LEU A 277 -8.57 22.27 13.01
C LEU A 277 -8.61 21.12 14.03
N GLY A 278 -7.44 20.62 14.44
CA GLY A 278 -7.29 19.62 15.49
C GLY A 278 -7.86 20.09 16.83
N ILE A 279 -7.39 21.24 17.31
CA ILE A 279 -7.79 21.84 18.59
C ILE A 279 -9.27 22.20 18.58
N CYS A 280 -9.75 22.89 17.55
CA CYS A 280 -11.16 23.26 17.45
C CYS A 280 -12.06 22.02 17.37
N GLY A 281 -11.63 21.00 16.63
CA GLY A 281 -12.35 19.74 16.49
C GLY A 281 -12.46 18.98 17.82
N THR A 282 -11.36 18.85 18.56
CA THR A 282 -11.35 18.17 19.88
C THR A 282 -12.16 18.93 20.91
N ILE A 283 -12.08 20.26 20.95
CA ILE A 283 -12.88 21.10 21.85
C ILE A 283 -14.38 20.92 21.55
N ALA A 284 -14.78 20.96 20.27
CA ALA A 284 -16.19 20.77 19.88
C ALA A 284 -16.75 19.40 20.26
N LEU A 285 -15.90 18.38 20.25
CA LEU A 285 -16.23 17.02 20.72
C LEU A 285 -16.32 16.93 22.25
N ALA A 286 -15.50 17.69 22.98
CA ALA A 286 -15.45 17.68 24.45
C ALA A 286 -16.62 18.43 25.11
N ILE A 287 -17.20 19.43 24.43
CA ILE A 287 -18.26 20.31 24.99
C ILE A 287 -19.60 19.58 25.29
N ARG A 288 -19.81 18.33 24.85
CA ARG A 288 -21.04 17.56 25.18
C ARG A 288 -20.78 16.10 25.56
N GLY A 289 -21.16 15.73 26.78
CA GLY A 289 -20.93 14.43 27.43
C GLY A 289 -21.75 13.21 26.95
N ARG A 290 -22.38 13.26 25.77
CA ARG A 290 -23.01 12.06 25.16
C ARG A 290 -22.12 11.56 24.04
N LYS A 291 -21.62 10.33 24.17
CA LYS A 291 -20.91 9.58 23.11
C LYS A 291 -21.85 9.51 21.89
N PRO A 292 -21.56 10.21 20.79
CA PRO A 292 -22.33 10.04 19.57
C PRO A 292 -22.09 8.63 19.04
N GLU A 293 -23.17 7.92 18.73
CA GLU A 293 -23.07 6.64 18.04
C GLU A 293 -22.37 6.83 16.70
N SER A 294 -21.49 5.87 16.39
CA SER A 294 -20.66 5.91 15.20
C SER A 294 -21.54 5.73 13.96
N PRO A 295 -21.50 6.63 12.97
CA PRO A 295 -22.06 6.30 11.67
C PRO A 295 -21.34 5.04 11.18
N GLY A 296 -22.14 4.02 10.82
CA GLY A 296 -21.68 2.69 10.42
C GLY A 296 -20.51 2.76 9.44
N ALA A 297 -19.64 1.75 9.59
CA ALA A 297 -18.29 1.67 9.05
C ALA A 297 -18.10 2.16 7.60
N ALA A 298 -16.89 2.68 7.39
CA ALA A 298 -16.30 3.06 6.11
C ALA A 298 -16.80 2.19 4.94
N ARG A 299 -17.38 2.86 3.94
CA ARG A 299 -17.57 2.28 2.61
C ARG A 299 -16.25 1.72 2.10
N ASN A 300 -16.36 0.72 1.24
CA ASN A 300 -15.25 0.00 0.62
C ASN A 300 -14.06 0.94 0.33
N PRO A 301 -12.89 0.74 0.95
CA PRO A 301 -11.74 1.65 0.83
C PRO A 301 -11.16 1.70 -0.58
N PHE A 302 -11.47 0.70 -1.41
CA PHE A 302 -10.94 0.58 -2.76
C PHE A 302 -12.05 0.16 -3.72
N GLU A 303 -12.71 1.16 -4.29
CA GLU A 303 -13.57 0.97 -5.45
C GLU A 303 -12.84 1.42 -6.70
N LEU A 304 -12.80 0.54 -7.70
CA LEU A 304 -12.10 0.79 -8.97
C LEU A 304 -12.63 2.05 -9.67
N VAL A 305 -13.93 2.34 -9.49
CA VAL A 305 -14.60 3.50 -10.11
C VAL A 305 -14.12 4.83 -9.52
N PRO A 306 -14.19 5.11 -8.21
CA PRO A 306 -13.58 6.30 -7.59
C PRO A 306 -12.11 6.49 -7.95
N LEU A 307 -11.35 5.41 -8.07
CA LEU A 307 -9.94 5.47 -8.44
C LEU A 307 -9.73 5.89 -9.89
N LEU A 308 -10.53 5.37 -10.82
CA LEU A 308 -10.51 5.80 -12.23
C LEU A 308 -11.01 7.24 -12.37
N ILE A 309 -12.02 7.65 -11.60
CA ILE A 309 -12.47 9.04 -11.54
C ILE A 309 -11.35 9.93 -11.03
N PHE A 310 -10.65 9.55 -9.96
CA PHE A 310 -9.47 10.27 -9.47
C PHE A 310 -8.40 10.38 -10.55
N ALA A 311 -8.03 9.28 -11.21
CA ALA A 311 -7.02 9.27 -12.27
C ALA A 311 -7.41 10.21 -13.43
N LEU A 312 -8.70 10.22 -13.80
CA LEU A 312 -9.25 11.09 -14.83
C LEU A 312 -9.24 12.57 -14.42
N LEU A 313 -9.69 12.88 -13.20
CA LEU A 313 -9.66 14.23 -12.65
C LEU A 313 -8.23 14.74 -12.53
N PHE A 314 -7.31 13.89 -12.10
CA PHE A 314 -5.89 14.21 -12.02
C PHE A 314 -5.28 14.44 -13.40
N ALA A 315 -5.57 13.58 -14.37
CA ALA A 315 -5.17 13.78 -15.76
C ALA A 315 -5.68 15.11 -16.32
N ALA A 316 -6.95 15.42 -16.13
CA ALA A 316 -7.57 16.66 -16.60
C ALA A 316 -6.96 17.88 -15.91
N ALA A 317 -6.82 17.86 -14.58
CA ALA A 317 -6.22 18.93 -13.80
C ALA A 317 -4.75 19.16 -14.18
N SER A 318 -3.98 18.09 -14.35
CA SER A 318 -2.58 18.14 -14.79
C SER A 318 -2.44 18.74 -16.18
N THR A 319 -3.28 18.30 -17.13
CA THR A 319 -3.27 18.82 -18.50
C THR A 319 -3.69 20.28 -18.55
N ALA A 320 -4.76 20.65 -17.83
CA ALA A 320 -5.22 22.02 -17.74
C ALA A 320 -4.18 22.94 -17.06
N SER A 321 -3.53 22.46 -16.00
CA SER A 321 -2.48 23.21 -15.31
C SER A 321 -1.28 23.45 -16.21
N ALA A 322 -0.84 22.45 -16.99
CA ALA A 322 0.25 22.61 -17.94
C ALA A 322 -0.12 23.58 -19.08
N ALA A 323 -1.33 23.47 -19.63
CA ALA A 323 -1.80 24.37 -20.68
C ALA A 323 -1.93 25.83 -20.19
N LEU A 324 -2.42 26.04 -18.97
CA LEU A 324 -2.52 27.36 -18.35
C LEU A 324 -1.15 27.90 -17.94
N ALA A 325 -0.23 27.07 -17.45
CA ALA A 325 1.13 27.48 -17.15
C ALA A 325 1.89 27.91 -18.42
N PHE A 326 1.63 27.25 -19.55
CA PHE A 326 2.21 27.63 -20.84
C PHE A 326 1.74 29.02 -21.30
N GLN A 327 0.45 29.36 -21.12
CA GLN A 327 -0.12 30.62 -21.59
C GLN A 327 0.01 31.78 -20.59
N PHE A 328 -0.19 31.50 -19.30
CA PHE A 328 -0.34 32.51 -18.23
C PHE A 328 0.75 32.41 -17.14
N LYS A 329 1.78 31.57 -17.35
CA LYS A 329 2.91 31.36 -16.42
C LYS A 329 2.40 31.05 -14.99
N GLU A 330 2.87 31.81 -14.00
CA GLU A 330 2.59 31.58 -12.57
C GLU A 330 1.11 31.75 -12.19
N GLN A 331 0.42 32.73 -12.79
CA GLN A 331 -0.99 32.98 -12.51
C GLN A 331 -1.89 31.84 -13.01
N GLY A 332 -1.50 31.21 -14.13
CA GLY A 332 -2.20 30.04 -14.67
C GLY A 332 -2.17 28.84 -13.72
N LEU A 333 -1.05 28.64 -13.02
CA LEU A 333 -0.89 27.56 -12.05
C LEU A 333 -1.72 27.77 -10.77
N LEU A 334 -1.79 29.01 -10.27
CA LEU A 334 -2.62 29.33 -9.11
C LEU A 334 -4.11 29.15 -9.41
N ALA A 335 -4.56 29.63 -10.58
CA ALA A 335 -5.94 29.48 -11.02
C ALA A 335 -6.33 28.01 -11.23
N SER A 336 -5.47 27.22 -11.89
CA SER A 336 -5.74 25.80 -12.10
C SER A 336 -5.77 25.02 -10.78
N SER A 337 -4.89 25.36 -9.84
CA SER A 337 -4.83 24.72 -8.52
C SER A 337 -6.04 25.08 -7.64
N ALA A 338 -6.54 26.31 -7.76
CA ALA A 338 -7.78 26.71 -7.09
C ALA A 338 -8.99 25.90 -7.59
N ILE A 339 -9.12 25.78 -8.92
CA ILE A 339 -10.25 25.07 -9.52
C ILE A 339 -10.16 23.57 -9.22
N ALA A 340 -9.01 22.94 -9.47
CA ALA A 340 -8.81 21.51 -9.24
C ALA A 340 -8.92 21.16 -7.75
N GLY A 341 -8.32 21.98 -6.88
CA GLY A 341 -8.30 21.75 -5.43
C GLY A 341 -9.68 21.81 -4.79
N ALA A 342 -10.64 22.55 -5.37
CA ALA A 342 -12.02 22.55 -4.90
C ALA A 342 -12.72 21.19 -5.05
N PHE A 343 -12.32 20.39 -6.05
CA PHE A 343 -12.86 19.05 -6.28
C PHE A 343 -12.03 17.98 -5.57
N ASP A 344 -10.71 18.00 -5.80
CA ASP A 344 -9.77 17.04 -5.24
C ASP A 344 -8.40 17.69 -5.00
N VAL A 345 -8.07 17.82 -3.71
CA VAL A 345 -6.82 18.44 -3.28
C VAL A 345 -5.60 17.63 -3.68
N ASP A 346 -5.70 16.30 -3.70
CA ASP A 346 -4.59 15.41 -3.98
C ASP A 346 -4.22 15.54 -5.48
N ALA A 347 -5.21 15.51 -6.38
CA ALA A 347 -5.03 15.75 -7.80
C ALA A 347 -4.42 17.13 -8.09
N SER A 348 -4.89 18.18 -7.41
CA SER A 348 -4.37 19.55 -7.58
C SER A 348 -2.91 19.68 -7.12
N VAL A 349 -2.58 19.14 -5.95
CA VAL A 349 -1.23 19.21 -5.39
C VAL A 349 -0.25 18.42 -6.23
N LEU A 350 -0.63 17.22 -6.67
CA LEU A 350 0.20 16.39 -7.55
C LEU A 350 0.48 17.09 -8.89
N SER A 351 -0.52 17.80 -9.43
CA SER A 351 -0.36 18.60 -10.65
C SER A 351 0.66 19.72 -10.45
N ALA A 352 0.54 20.47 -9.35
CA ALA A 352 1.47 21.55 -9.03
C ALA A 352 2.91 21.06 -8.79
N ILE A 353 3.08 19.96 -8.05
CA ILE A 353 4.41 19.34 -7.82
C ILE A 353 5.04 18.89 -9.14
N ARG A 354 4.25 18.38 -10.08
CA ARG A 354 4.77 17.93 -11.38
C ARG A 354 5.35 19.08 -12.18
N LEU A 355 4.70 20.24 -12.17
CA LEU A 355 5.21 21.47 -12.79
C LEU A 355 6.46 22.02 -12.09
N ALA A 356 6.65 21.75 -10.80
CA ALA A 356 7.92 22.06 -10.10
C ALA A 356 9.14 21.37 -10.75
N LYS A 357 8.94 20.16 -11.28
CA LYS A 357 10.00 19.43 -11.99
C LYS A 357 10.36 20.06 -13.35
N GLN A 358 9.51 20.93 -13.88
CA GLN A 358 9.67 21.59 -15.19
C GLN A 358 10.14 23.06 -15.05
N SER A 359 10.99 23.35 -14.05
CA SER A 359 11.67 24.64 -13.85
C SER A 359 10.79 25.79 -13.30
N MET A 360 9.69 25.50 -12.61
CA MET A 360 8.93 26.53 -11.88
C MET A 360 9.60 26.87 -10.52
N PRO A 361 9.54 28.15 -10.07
CA PRO A 361 10.02 28.53 -8.74
C PRO A 361 9.31 27.74 -7.64
N ILE A 362 10.07 27.33 -6.62
CA ILE A 362 9.57 26.55 -5.47
C ILE A 362 8.46 27.32 -4.74
N GLU A 363 8.58 28.65 -4.66
CA GLU A 363 7.61 29.54 -4.04
C GLU A 363 6.26 29.50 -4.75
N THR A 364 6.25 29.61 -6.08
CA THR A 364 5.03 29.56 -6.91
C THR A 364 4.30 28.22 -6.74
N VAL A 365 5.05 27.12 -6.71
CA VAL A 365 4.50 25.78 -6.44
C VAL A 365 3.96 25.69 -5.01
N GLY A 366 4.67 26.25 -4.03
CA GLY A 366 4.23 26.32 -2.64
C GLY A 366 2.92 27.08 -2.49
N HIS A 367 2.80 28.26 -3.12
CA HIS A 367 1.55 29.01 -3.17
C HIS A 367 0.42 28.22 -3.82
N ALA A 368 0.68 27.54 -4.94
CA ALA A 368 -0.30 26.70 -5.61
C ALA A 368 -0.84 25.58 -4.71
N VAL A 369 0.03 24.93 -3.94
CA VAL A 369 -0.36 23.92 -2.95
C VAL A 369 -1.22 24.52 -1.83
N LEU A 370 -0.85 25.69 -1.29
CA LEU A 370 -1.63 26.37 -0.25
C LEU A 370 -2.99 26.83 -0.79
N THR A 371 -3.04 27.32 -2.03
CA THR A 371 -4.29 27.67 -2.73
C THR A 371 -5.18 26.45 -2.92
N ALA A 372 -4.61 25.30 -3.30
CA ALA A 372 -5.36 24.04 -3.42
C ALA A 372 -5.95 23.59 -2.07
N LEU A 373 -5.19 23.69 -0.98
CA LEU A 373 -5.66 23.40 0.38
C LEU A 373 -6.84 24.31 0.77
N MET A 374 -6.74 25.61 0.47
CA MET A 374 -7.80 26.59 0.74
C MET A 374 -9.05 26.30 -0.09
N ALA A 375 -8.88 26.06 -1.39
CA ALA A 375 -9.97 25.70 -2.28
C ALA A 375 -10.70 24.43 -1.84
N ASN A 376 -9.96 23.41 -1.39
CA ASN A 376 -10.54 22.19 -0.84
C ASN A 376 -11.30 22.42 0.48
N ALA A 377 -10.81 23.34 1.32
CA ALA A 377 -11.52 23.74 2.53
C ALA A 377 -12.86 24.40 2.18
N ILE A 378 -12.87 25.30 1.20
CA ILE A 378 -14.09 25.94 0.68
C ILE A 378 -15.04 24.89 0.07
N GLY A 379 -14.55 24.02 -0.81
CA GLY A 379 -15.36 22.98 -1.46
C GLY A 379 -16.05 22.05 -0.45
N ARG A 380 -15.33 21.64 0.60
CA ARG A 380 -15.92 20.84 1.70
C ARG A 380 -16.95 21.62 2.50
N LEU A 381 -16.73 22.92 2.73
CA LEU A 381 -17.70 23.77 3.40
C LEU A 381 -18.98 23.93 2.56
N SER A 382 -18.85 24.12 1.24
CA SER A 382 -20.00 24.14 0.33
C SER A 382 -20.81 22.85 0.41
N LEU A 383 -20.15 21.68 0.37
CA LEU A 383 -20.82 20.39 0.54
C LEU A 383 -21.50 20.24 1.90
N ALA A 384 -20.87 20.75 2.97
CA ALA A 384 -21.45 20.78 4.30
C ALA A 384 -22.71 21.65 4.38
N VAL A 385 -22.73 22.80 3.69
CA VAL A 385 -23.89 23.69 3.59
C VAL A 385 -25.04 23.01 2.84
N PHE A 386 -24.76 22.31 1.73
CA PHE A 386 -25.78 21.61 0.96
C PHE A 386 -26.39 20.40 1.69
N ALA A 387 -25.59 19.67 2.47
CA ALA A 387 -26.01 18.38 3.03
C ALA A 387 -26.37 18.40 4.52
N GLY A 388 -26.02 19.46 5.25
CA GLY A 388 -26.16 19.53 6.69
C GLY A 388 -26.92 20.76 7.19
N PRO A 389 -27.46 20.72 8.42
CA PRO A 389 -28.20 21.84 9.00
C PRO A 389 -27.27 23.02 9.34
N VAL A 390 -27.84 24.21 9.54
CA VAL A 390 -27.09 25.43 9.95
C VAL A 390 -26.24 25.21 11.20
N ARG A 391 -26.75 24.42 12.15
CA ARG A 391 -26.05 24.09 13.39
C ARG A 391 -24.82 23.18 13.18
N PHE A 392 -24.67 22.58 11.99
CA PHE A 392 -23.50 21.79 11.59
C PHE A 392 -22.49 22.64 10.82
N TRP A 393 -22.93 23.31 9.74
CA TRP A 393 -22.02 24.00 8.85
C TRP A 393 -21.49 25.31 9.43
N LEU A 394 -22.25 26.01 10.29
CA LEU A 394 -21.82 27.29 10.87
C LEU A 394 -20.63 27.13 11.84
N PRO A 395 -20.63 26.17 12.79
CA PRO A 395 -19.43 25.87 13.56
C PRO A 395 -18.26 25.42 12.69
N LEU A 396 -18.50 24.55 11.70
CA LEU A 396 -17.46 24.08 10.79
C LEU A 396 -16.84 25.22 9.97
N ALA A 397 -17.65 26.19 9.53
CA ALA A 397 -17.20 27.41 8.86
C ALA A 397 -16.28 28.22 9.77
N GLY A 398 -16.68 28.42 11.03
CA GLY A 398 -15.86 29.10 12.04
C GLY A 398 -14.51 28.42 12.24
N MET A 399 -14.48 27.09 12.41
CA MET A 399 -13.24 26.31 12.57
C MET A 399 -12.35 26.36 11.32
N THR A 400 -12.97 26.37 10.14
CA THR A 400 -12.25 26.44 8.86
C THR A 400 -11.65 27.84 8.67
N LEU A 401 -12.38 28.89 9.03
CA LEU A 401 -11.93 30.27 8.94
C LEU A 401 -10.81 30.57 9.93
N THR A 402 -10.91 30.08 11.18
CA THR A 402 -9.83 30.25 12.16
C THR A 402 -8.57 29.51 11.73
N ALA A 403 -8.69 28.32 11.16
CA ALA A 403 -7.57 27.59 10.60
C ALA A 403 -6.94 28.28 9.39
N ALA A 404 -7.77 28.84 8.49
CA ALA A 404 -7.31 29.64 7.36
C ALA A 404 -6.54 30.89 7.82
N ALA A 405 -7.07 31.61 8.82
CA ALA A 405 -6.42 32.78 9.41
C ALA A 405 -5.10 32.42 10.10
N ALA A 406 -5.06 31.30 10.85
CA ALA A 406 -3.84 30.82 11.47
C ALA A 406 -2.77 30.44 10.44
N GLY A 407 -3.15 29.73 9.37
CA GLY A 407 -2.25 29.39 8.27
C GLY A 407 -1.72 30.62 7.53
N TYR A 408 -2.60 31.59 7.22
CA TYR A 408 -2.20 32.84 6.56
C TYR A 408 -1.31 33.71 7.45
N GLY A 409 -1.62 33.83 8.75
CA GLY A 409 -0.77 34.54 9.71
C GLY A 409 0.62 33.90 9.84
N ALA A 410 0.69 32.56 9.89
CA ALA A 410 1.95 31.83 9.92
C ALA A 410 2.77 31.99 8.63
N MET A 411 2.11 32.23 7.50
CA MET A 411 2.77 32.51 6.22
C MET A 411 3.38 33.93 6.17
N LEU A 412 2.75 34.92 6.80
CA LEU A 412 3.25 36.30 6.86
C LEU A 412 4.42 36.49 7.85
N LEU A 413 4.57 35.58 8.82
CA LEU A 413 5.64 35.62 9.83
C LEU A 413 6.97 35.04 9.33
N ARG A 414 7.04 34.70 8.05
CA ARG A 414 8.17 34.05 7.40
C ARG A 414 8.75 34.98 6.35
#